data_AF-A0A9P7L460-F1
#
_entry.id   AF-A0A9P7L460-F1
#
_cell.length_a   1.000
_cell.length_b   1.000
_cell.length_c   1.000
_cell.angle_alpha   90.00
_cell.angle_beta   90.00
_cell.angle_gamma   90.00
#
_symmetry.space_group_name_H-M   'P 1'
#
loop_
_entity.id
_entity.type
_entity.pdbx_description
1 polymer ?
#
loop_
_entity_poly.entity_id
_entity_poly.type
_entity_poly.pdbx_seq_one_letter_code
_entity_poly.pdbx_strand_id
1 'polypeptide(L)'
;MRVSSPTLPLVVFSLLNVTATASACKSNDWVNLAPIPTARQEHGTVAINNKTIAILGGIVVAGSGTEMTDLLQFYDIPTDTWSTKSAVPHKVNT
;
A
#
# COMPACT_ATOMS: atom_id res chain seq x y z
N MET A 1 -0.94 59.22 -19.43
CA MET A 1 -0.28 57.91 -19.62
C MET A 1 -0.61 57.06 -18.41
N ARG A 2 -1.63 56.21 -18.50
CA ARG A 2 -2.10 55.36 -17.39
C ARG A 2 -1.31 54.05 -17.43
N VAL A 3 -0.55 53.75 -16.37
CA VAL A 3 0.05 52.43 -16.17
C VAL A 3 -0.88 51.67 -15.24
N SER A 4 -1.57 50.65 -15.77
CA SER A 4 -2.41 49.73 -15.01
C SER A 4 -1.53 48.58 -14.48
N SER A 5 -1.42 48.44 -13.17
CA SER A 5 -0.86 47.24 -12.52
C SER A 5 -1.84 46.07 -12.62
N PRO A 6 -1.42 44.86 -13.02
CA PRO A 6 -2.24 43.67 -12.89
C PRO A 6 -2.09 43.08 -11.47
N THR A 7 -3.20 42.98 -10.75
CA THR A 7 -3.29 42.19 -9.51
C THR A 7 -3.30 40.70 -9.85
N LEU A 8 -2.32 39.92 -9.39
CA LEU A 8 -2.39 38.46 -9.43
C LEU A 8 -3.41 37.95 -8.39
N PRO A 9 -4.27 36.96 -8.73
CA PRO A 9 -5.10 36.32 -7.73
C PRO A 9 -4.25 35.37 -6.87
N LEU A 10 -4.36 35.52 -5.56
CA LEU A 10 -3.76 34.63 -4.58
C LEU A 10 -4.49 33.27 -4.62
N VAL A 11 -3.89 32.25 -5.21
CA VAL A 11 -4.41 30.88 -5.14
C VAL A 11 -4.11 30.33 -3.75
N VAL A 12 -5.12 30.30 -2.89
CA VAL A 12 -5.04 29.64 -1.58
C VAL A 12 -5.19 28.14 -1.81
N PHE A 13 -4.07 27.41 -1.76
CA PHE A 13 -4.09 25.95 -1.67
C PHE A 13 -4.43 25.56 -0.24
N SER A 14 -5.70 25.22 0.00
CA SER A 14 -6.12 24.63 1.28
C SER A 14 -5.49 23.25 1.43
N LEU A 15 -4.58 23.10 2.40
CA LEU A 15 -4.06 21.80 2.83
C LEU A 15 -5.16 21.09 3.64
N LEU A 16 -5.77 20.06 3.04
CA LEU A 16 -6.66 19.16 3.76
C LEU A 16 -5.78 18.24 4.62
N ASN A 17 -5.61 18.59 5.90
CA ASN A 17 -4.95 17.72 6.86
C ASN A 17 -5.89 16.57 7.22
N VAL A 18 -5.83 15.48 6.46
CA VAL A 18 -6.45 14.20 6.86
C VAL A 18 -5.55 13.57 7.90
N THR A 19 -5.91 13.73 9.18
CA THR A 19 -5.27 12.97 10.26
C THR A 19 -5.93 11.61 10.35
N ALA A 20 -5.26 10.58 9.81
CA ALA A 20 -5.65 9.20 10.08
C ALA A 20 -5.31 8.87 11.54
N THR A 21 -6.31 8.83 12.41
CA THR A 21 -6.14 8.28 13.76
C THR A 21 -6.08 6.77 13.65
N ALA A 22 -4.89 6.19 13.79
CA ALA A 22 -4.77 4.76 13.99
C ALA A 22 -5.49 4.39 15.29
N SER A 23 -6.56 3.60 15.20
CA SER A 23 -7.29 3.13 16.36
C SER A 23 -6.38 2.21 17.18
N ALA A 24 -6.12 2.54 18.44
CA ALA A 24 -5.42 1.65 19.34
C ALA A 24 -6.29 0.42 19.59
N CYS A 25 -5.88 -0.74 19.05
CA CYS A 25 -6.56 -2.01 19.25
C CYS A 25 -6.59 -2.38 20.74
N LYS A 26 -7.74 -2.19 21.38
CA LYS A 26 -8.17 -2.96 22.54
C LYS A 26 -9.29 -3.89 22.08
N SER A 27 -8.96 -5.09 21.61
CA SER A 27 -9.74 -6.32 21.83
C SER A 27 -9.11 -7.47 21.06
N ASN A 28 -9.29 -8.70 21.55
CA ASN A 28 -8.89 -9.96 20.91
C ASN A 28 -9.72 -10.26 19.63
N ASP A 29 -10.18 -9.23 18.92
CA ASP A 29 -11.06 -9.35 17.76
C ASP A 29 -10.24 -9.30 16.46
N TRP A 30 -10.66 -10.12 15.50
CA TRP A 30 -10.17 -10.00 14.13
C TRP A 30 -10.81 -8.80 13.46
N VAL A 31 -9.98 -7.97 12.84
CA VAL A 31 -10.42 -6.83 12.03
C VAL A 31 -10.03 -7.08 10.58
N ASN A 32 -10.97 -6.83 9.67
CA ASN A 32 -10.68 -6.86 8.24
C ASN A 32 -9.88 -5.61 7.86
N LEU A 33 -8.70 -5.84 7.28
CA LEU A 33 -7.86 -4.81 6.68
C LEU A 33 -8.07 -4.77 5.16
N ALA A 34 -7.47 -3.79 4.49
CA ALA A 34 -7.48 -3.72 3.03
C ALA A 34 -6.99 -5.06 2.43
N PRO A 35 -7.77 -5.68 1.53
CA PRO A 35 -7.43 -7.00 1.00
C PRO A 35 -6.15 -6.93 0.17
N ILE A 36 -5.39 -8.03 0.20
CA ILE A 36 -4.21 -8.17 -0.66
C ILE A 36 -4.61 -7.98 -2.14
N PRO A 37 -3.93 -7.15 -2.94
CA PRO A 37 -4.39 -6.82 -4.29
C PRO A 37 -4.36 -7.98 -5.28
N THR A 38 -3.51 -8.99 -5.01
CA THR A 38 -3.38 -10.18 -5.84
C THR A 38 -3.58 -11.40 -4.96
N ALA A 39 -4.72 -12.08 -5.14
CA ALA A 39 -5.04 -13.32 -4.46
C ALA A 39 -3.96 -14.37 -4.77
N ARG A 40 -3.34 -14.91 -3.72
CA ARG A 40 -2.26 -15.90 -3.80
C ARG A 40 -2.10 -16.66 -2.49
N GLN A 41 -1.47 -17.83 -2.57
CA GLN A 41 -1.12 -18.67 -1.42
C GLN A 41 0.41 -18.81 -1.28
N GLU A 42 0.90 -19.40 -0.18
CA GLU A 42 2.32 -19.77 0.01
C GLU A 42 3.33 -18.63 -0.20
N HIS A 43 2.93 -17.40 0.11
CA HIS A 43 3.79 -16.24 0.03
C HIS A 43 4.60 -16.05 1.32
N GLY A 44 5.81 -15.52 1.19
CA GLY A 44 6.61 -15.10 2.34
C GLY A 44 6.10 -13.77 2.90
N THR A 45 6.12 -13.62 4.23
CA THR A 45 5.69 -12.39 4.92
C THR A 45 6.76 -11.93 5.91
N VAL A 46 7.07 -10.63 5.92
CA VAL A 46 8.03 -10.03 6.86
C VAL A 46 7.56 -8.65 7.33
N ALA A 47 7.69 -8.38 8.63
CA ALA A 47 7.57 -7.03 9.16
C ALA A 47 8.89 -6.29 8.92
N ILE A 48 8.89 -5.27 8.05
CA ILE A 48 10.09 -4.48 7.75
C ILE A 48 10.40 -3.53 8.92
N ASN A 49 9.34 -2.94 9.47
CA ASN A 49 9.37 -2.04 10.62
C ASN A 49 7.96 -1.94 11.23
N ASN A 50 7.78 -1.06 12.23
CA ASN A 50 6.50 -0.88 12.94
C ASN A 50 5.33 -0.32 12.08
N LYS A 51 5.58 0.06 10.83
CA LYS A 51 4.60 0.67 9.93
C LYS A 51 4.40 -0.12 8.63
N THR A 52 5.27 -1.08 8.31
CA THR A 52 5.27 -1.71 6.99
C THR A 52 5.48 -3.21 7.07
N ILE A 53 4.59 -3.95 6.42
CA ILE A 53 4.71 -5.40 6.19
C ILE A 53 4.98 -5.62 4.70
N ALA A 54 5.95 -6.48 4.38
CA ALA A 54 6.17 -6.95 3.02
C ALA A 54 5.61 -8.36 2.85
N ILE A 55 4.96 -8.57 1.71
CA ILE A 55 4.64 -9.90 1.20
C ILE A 55 5.39 -10.11 -0.11
N LEU A 56 6.09 -11.23 -0.23
CA LEU A 56 6.91 -11.59 -1.38
C LEU A 56 6.52 -12.95 -1.96
N GLY A 57 6.51 -13.03 -3.28
CA GLY A 57 6.23 -14.25 -4.03
C GLY A 57 4.85 -14.84 -3.70
N GLY A 58 4.77 -16.17 -3.76
CA GLY A 58 3.58 -16.99 -3.59
C GLY A 58 3.17 -17.70 -4.87
N ILE A 59 2.04 -18.40 -4.79
CA ILE A 59 1.42 -19.13 -5.89
C ILE A 59 0.12 -18.43 -6.29
N VAL A 60 0.02 -18.09 -7.57
CA VAL A 60 -1.18 -17.52 -8.20
C VAL A 60 -1.83 -18.54 -9.13
N VAL A 61 -3.13 -18.37 -9.38
CA VAL A 61 -3.84 -19.14 -10.42
C VAL A 61 -3.47 -18.59 -11.80
N ALA A 62 -3.06 -19.48 -12.69
CA ALA A 62 -2.69 -19.15 -14.07
C ALA A 62 -3.35 -20.16 -15.02
N GLY A 63 -4.39 -19.74 -15.73
CA GLY A 63 -5.18 -20.62 -16.59
C GLY A 63 -5.82 -21.77 -15.82
N SER A 64 -5.54 -23.01 -16.23
CA SER A 64 -6.00 -24.23 -15.54
C SER A 64 -5.05 -24.71 -14.44
N GLY A 65 -3.94 -24.00 -14.20
CA GLY A 65 -2.89 -24.39 -13.26
C GLY A 65 -2.54 -23.30 -12.27
N THR A 66 -1.36 -23.46 -11.67
CA THR A 66 -0.79 -22.50 -10.73
C THR A 66 0.63 -22.16 -11.13
N GLU A 67 1.07 -20.94 -10.81
CA GLU A 67 2.43 -20.47 -11.06
C GLU A 67 2.99 -19.73 -9.85
N MET A 68 4.30 -19.85 -9.65
CA MET A 68 5.02 -18.99 -8.72
C MET A 68 5.08 -17.55 -9.27
N THR A 69 5.04 -16.58 -8.35
CA THR A 69 5.19 -15.16 -8.67
C THR A 69 6.44 -14.56 -8.03
N ASP A 70 6.91 -13.46 -8.59
CA ASP A 70 7.99 -12.59 -8.10
C ASP A 70 7.43 -11.27 -7.53
N LEU A 71 6.12 -11.20 -7.28
CA LEU A 71 5.48 -10.01 -6.73
C LEU A 71 6.06 -9.63 -5.37
N LEU A 72 6.36 -8.35 -5.22
CA LEU A 72 6.67 -7.71 -3.93
C LEU A 72 5.61 -6.64 -3.66
N GLN A 73 4.90 -6.79 -2.54
CA GLN A 73 3.88 -5.83 -2.15
C GLN A 73 4.08 -5.41 -0.69
N PHE A 74 4.02 -4.11 -0.45
CA PHE A 74 4.12 -3.54 0.89
C PHE A 74 2.73 -3.11 1.34
N TYR A 75 2.38 -3.52 2.54
CA TYR A 75 1.23 -3.01 3.29
C TYR A 75 1.71 -1.93 4.25
N ASP A 76 1.12 -0.74 4.13
CA ASP A 76 1.31 0.37 5.06
C ASP A 76 0.23 0.31 6.15
N ILE A 77 0.65 0.04 7.39
CA ILE A 77 -0.23 -0.16 8.55
C ILE A 77 -1.00 1.13 8.90
N PRO A 78 -0.38 2.32 8.95
CA PRO A 78 -1.10 3.54 9.31
C PRO A 78 -2.22 3.93 8.35
N THR A 79 -2.06 3.66 7.05
CA THR A 79 -3.01 4.06 6.02
C THR A 79 -3.94 2.95 5.56
N ASP A 80 -3.71 1.71 6.00
CA ASP A 80 -4.44 0.53 5.54
C ASP A 80 -4.42 0.40 4.01
N THR A 81 -3.23 0.53 3.41
CA THR A 81 -3.07 0.48 1.95
C THR A 81 -1.95 -0.44 1.50
N TRP A 82 -2.08 -0.92 0.26
CA TRP A 82 -1.07 -1.73 -0.41
C TRP A 82 -0.36 -0.92 -1.50
N SER A 83 0.93 -1.20 -1.67
CA SER A 83 1.70 -0.71 -2.82
C SER A 83 2.55 -1.83 -3.42
N THR A 84 2.45 -2.01 -4.73
CA THR A 84 3.32 -2.90 -5.48
C THR A 84 4.69 -2.25 -5.64
N LYS A 85 5.75 -3.02 -5.38
CA LYS A 85 7.15 -2.61 -5.53
C LYS A 85 7.77 -3.37 -6.70
N SER A 86 9.04 -3.08 -6.97
CA SER A 86 9.84 -3.84 -7.93
C SER A 86 9.82 -5.33 -7.56
N ALA A 87 9.71 -6.18 -8.58
CA ALA A 87 9.70 -7.63 -8.41
C ALA A 87 10.95 -8.11 -7.66
N VAL A 88 10.81 -9.19 -6.88
CA VAL A 88 11.96 -9.88 -6.31
C VAL A 88 12.77 -10.57 -7.41
N PRO A 89 14.08 -10.86 -7.21
CA PRO A 89 14.93 -11.39 -8.27
C PRO A 89 14.52 -12.75 -8.84
N HIS A 90 13.77 -13.54 -8.07
CA HIS A 90 13.30 -14.87 -8.46
C HIS A 90 11.86 -15.08 -7.99
N LYS A 91 11.08 -15.81 -8.79
CA LYS A 91 9.78 -16.32 -8.36
C LYS A 91 9.98 -17.31 -7.20
N VAL A 92 9.26 -17.14 -6.09
CA VAL A 92 9.43 -17.95 -4.86
C VAL A 92 8.08 -18.28 -4.23
N ASN A 93 7.93 -19.47 -3.66
CA ASN A 93 6.90 -19.84 -2.69
C ASN A 93 7.64 -20.40 -1.46
N THR A 94 7.41 -19.82 -0.28
CA THR A 94 8.21 -20.13 0.92
C THR A 94 7.72 -21.37 1.64
#